data_AF-A0A4R5FD24-F1
#
_entry.id   AF-A0A4R5FD24-F1
#
_cell.length_a   1.000
_cell.length_b   1.000
_cell.length_c   1.000
_cell.angle_alpha   90.00
_cell.angle_beta   90.00
_cell.angle_gamma   90.00
#
_symmetry.space_group_name_H-M   'P 1'
#
loop_
_entity.id
_entity.type
_entity.pdbx_description
1 polymer ?
#
loop_
_entity_poly.entity_id
_entity_poly.type
_entity_poly.pdbx_seq_one_letter_code
_entity_poly.pdbx_strand_id
1 'polypeptide(L)' 'MENYKSITREDFMKFFRDDEKLNELTPDDRIEIFRTILLGCSDFSNQLFDEILSDYCVDNLEVIEINKNGKH' A
#
# COMPACT_ATOMS: atom_id res chain seq x y z
N MET A 1 6.90 -27.82 7.13
CA MET A 1 6.23 -26.53 7.39
C MET A 1 7.30 -25.46 7.30
N GLU A 2 7.21 -24.56 6.33
CA GLU A 2 8.09 -23.40 6.32
C GLU A 2 7.81 -22.57 7.58
N ASN A 3 8.86 -22.28 8.33
CA ASN A 3 8.75 -21.45 9.52
C ASN A 3 8.77 -19.99 9.07
N TYR A 4 7.62 -19.44 8.66
CA TYR A 4 7.51 -18.03 8.25
C TYR A 4 8.07 -17.06 9.31
N LYS A 5 8.20 -17.50 10.57
CA LYS A 5 8.83 -16.76 11.67
C LYS A 5 10.35 -16.57 11.50
N SER A 6 11.00 -17.23 10.53
CA SER A 6 12.43 -17.04 10.21
C SER A 6 12.68 -16.14 9.00
N ILE A 7 11.63 -15.59 8.37
CA ILE A 7 11.80 -14.64 7.26
C ILE A 7 12.47 -13.38 7.78
N THR A 8 13.61 -13.01 7.20
CA THR A 8 14.26 -11.74 7.54
C THR A 8 13.57 -10.58 6.85
N ARG A 9 13.81 -9.35 7.33
CA ARG A 9 13.36 -8.14 6.62
C ARG A 9 13.85 -8.14 5.16
N GLU A 10 15.08 -8.60 4.92
CA GLU A 10 15.67 -8.64 3.58
C GLU A 10 14.92 -9.62 2.68
N ASP A 11 14.63 -10.83 3.17
CA ASP A 11 13.86 -11.83 2.42
C ASP A 11 12.47 -11.31 2.07
N PHE A 12 11.78 -10.66 3.03
CA PHE A 12 10.47 -10.06 2.78
C PHE A 12 10.54 -8.94 1.74
N MET A 13 11.50 -8.02 1.85
CA MET A 13 11.67 -6.93 0.88
C MET A 13 12.11 -7.44 -0.49
N LYS A 14 12.82 -8.57 -0.56
CA LYS A 14 13.19 -9.21 -1.82
C LYS A 14 11.96 -9.78 -2.52
N PHE A 15 11.09 -10.48 -1.78
CA PHE A 15 9.82 -10.95 -2.31
C PHE A 15 8.94 -9.80 -2.82
N PHE A 16 8.82 -8.72 -2.03
CA PHE A 16 8.00 -7.56 -2.39
C PHE A 16 8.49 -6.79 -3.63
N ARG A 17 9.76 -6.91 -4.00
CA ARG A 17 10.35 -6.25 -5.18
C ARG A 17 10.47 -7.17 -6.39
N ASP A 18 9.99 -8.40 -6.28
CA ASP A 18 10.05 -9.38 -7.34
C ASP A 18 8.71 -9.38 -8.09
N ASP A 19 8.70 -8.76 -9.28
CA ASP A 19 7.49 -8.64 -10.10
C ASP A 19 6.93 -10.01 -10.50
N GLU A 20 7.77 -11.03 -10.70
CA GLU A 20 7.30 -12.39 -11.02
C GLU A 20 6.51 -12.96 -9.84
N LYS A 21 7.01 -12.78 -8.62
CA LYS A 21 6.31 -13.20 -7.39
C LYS A 21 5.07 -12.39 -7.10
N LEU A 22 5.08 -11.08 -7.34
CA LEU A 22 3.87 -10.28 -7.23
C LEU A 22 2.80 -10.76 -8.22
N ASN A 23 3.20 -11.17 -9.43
CA ASN A 23 2.27 -11.68 -10.46
C ASN A 23 1.62 -13.03 -10.13
N GLU A 24 2.12 -13.76 -9.14
CA GLU A 24 1.44 -14.96 -8.60
C GLU A 24 0.23 -14.60 -7.71
N LEU A 25 0.12 -13.35 -7.25
CA LEU A 25 -0.93 -12.88 -6.35
C LEU A 25 -2.20 -12.49 -7.09
N THR A 26 -3.35 -12.89 -6.54
CA THR A 26 -4.66 -12.43 -7.01
C THR A 26 -4.88 -10.95 -6.68
N PRO A 27 -5.83 -10.27 -7.36
CA PRO A 27 -6.20 -8.91 -6.99
C PRO A 27 -6.60 -8.77 -5.51
N ASP A 28 -7.29 -9.76 -4.95
CA ASP A 28 -7.73 -9.74 -3.55
C ASP A 28 -6.52 -9.84 -2.59
N ASP A 29 -5.55 -10.72 -2.87
CA ASP A 29 -4.33 -10.85 -2.07
C ASP A 29 -3.54 -9.52 -2.05
N ARG A 30 -3.46 -8.84 -3.21
CA ARG A 30 -2.77 -7.55 -3.33
C ARG A 30 -3.46 -6.46 -2.51
N ILE A 31 -4.79 -6.44 -2.50
CA ILE A 31 -5.58 -5.52 -1.67
C ILE A 31 -5.36 -5.80 -0.19
N GLU A 32 -5.33 -7.06 0.23
CA GLU A 32 -5.06 -7.46 1.61
C GLU A 32 -3.67 -6.99 2.07
N ILE A 33 -2.64 -7.24 1.27
CA ILE A 33 -1.28 -6.80 1.55
C ILE A 33 -1.21 -5.28 1.69
N PHE A 34 -1.77 -4.53 0.74
CA PHE A 34 -1.76 -3.06 0.78
C PHE A 34 -2.42 -2.51 2.05
N ARG A 35 -3.55 -3.10 2.47
CA ARG A 35 -4.27 -2.71 3.70
C ARG A 35 -3.53 -3.08 4.98
N THR A 36 -2.53 -3.96 4.92
CA THR A 36 -1.84 -4.51 6.09
C THR A 36 -0.45 -3.91 6.32
N ILE A 37 0.24 -3.47 5.26
CA ILE A 37 1.64 -3.00 5.35
C ILE A 37 1.78 -1.62 6.01
N LEU A 38 0.78 -0.74 5.88
CA LEU A 38 0.85 0.62 6.40
C LEU A 38 0.76 0.63 7.94
N LEU A 39 1.60 1.44 8.59
CA LEU A 39 1.71 1.53 10.06
C LEU A 39 0.51 2.21 10.72
N GLY A 40 -0.31 2.93 9.94
CA GLY A 40 -1.54 3.54 10.41
C GLY A 40 -1.80 4.90 9.76
N CYS A 41 -2.56 5.75 10.45
CA CYS A 41 -3.01 7.04 9.92
C CYS A 41 -1.89 7.98 9.47
N SER A 42 -0.70 7.88 10.07
CA SER A 42 0.45 8.72 9.75
C SER A 42 1.03 8.49 8.36
N ASP A 43 0.83 7.30 7.80
CA ASP A 43 1.39 6.95 6.49
C ASP A 43 0.50 7.45 5.35
N PHE A 44 -0.75 7.78 5.64
CA PHE A 44 -1.68 8.35 4.68
C PHE A 44 -1.48 9.86 4.56
N SER A 45 -0.88 10.27 3.44
CA SER A 45 -0.72 11.68 3.06
C SER A 45 -1.37 11.93 1.70
N ASN A 46 -1.78 13.16 1.43
CA ASN A 46 -2.31 13.53 0.11
C ASN A 46 -1.29 13.20 -0.98
N GLN A 47 0.00 13.50 -0.73
CA GLN A 47 1.09 13.20 -1.64
C GLN A 47 1.15 11.71 -2.00
N LEU A 48 1.09 10.81 -1.01
CA LEU A 48 1.11 9.37 -1.27
C LEU A 48 -0.06 8.95 -2.17
N PHE A 49 -1.26 9.47 -1.91
CA PHE A 49 -2.43 9.12 -2.71
C PHE A 49 -2.38 9.70 -4.12
N ASP A 50 -1.94 10.94 -4.28
CA ASP A 50 -1.77 11.57 -5.60
C ASP A 50 -0.72 10.82 -6.43
N GLU A 51 0.40 10.41 -5.82
CA GLU A 51 1.43 9.60 -6.47
C GLU A 51 0.86 8.24 -6.90
N ILE A 52 0.11 7.54 -6.02
CA ILE A 52 -0.54 6.27 -6.37
C ILE A 52 -1.53 6.46 -7.52
N LEU A 53 -2.42 7.46 -7.48
CA LEU A 53 -3.38 7.67 -8.56
C LEU A 53 -2.66 7.95 -9.89
N SER A 54 -1.60 8.75 -9.86
CA SER A 54 -0.77 9.04 -11.04
C SER A 54 -0.08 7.79 -11.59
N ASP A 55 0.56 6.98 -10.74
CA ASP A 55 1.30 5.77 -11.13
C ASP A 55 0.39 4.73 -11.80
N TYR A 56 -0.88 4.68 -11.38
CA TYR A 56 -1.90 3.79 -11.96
C TYR A 56 -2.71 4.44 -13.08
N CYS A 57 -2.33 5.64 -13.54
CA CYS A 57 -3.03 6.41 -14.57
C CYS A 57 -4.52 6.60 -14.27
N VAL A 58 -4.88 6.78 -13.00
CA VAL A 58 -6.25 7.03 -12.56
C VAL A 58 -6.50 8.53 -12.57
N ASP A 59 -7.11 9.01 -13.65
CA ASP A 59 -7.40 10.43 -13.89
C ASP A 59 -8.82 10.84 -13.44
N ASN A 60 -9.66 9.86 -13.09
CA ASN A 60 -11.07 10.08 -12.75
C ASN A 60 -11.32 10.20 -11.22
N LEU A 61 -10.27 10.23 -10.39
CA LEU A 61 -10.33 10.40 -8.94
C LEU A 61 -9.44 11.57 -8.50
N GLU A 62 -9.83 12.26 -7.44
CA GLU A 62 -9.11 13.41 -6.86
C GLU A 62 -9.04 13.26 -5.33
N VAL A 63 -7.88 13.59 -4.74
CA VAL A 63 -7.67 13.59 -3.29
C VAL A 63 -8.05 14.96 -2.71
N ILE A 64 -9.00 14.97 -1.78
CA ILE A 64 -9.49 16.20 -1.15
C ILE A 64 -9.12 16.21 0.33
N GLU A 65 -8.34 17.19 0.76
CA GLU A 65 -8.05 17.40 2.17
C GLU A 65 -9.22 18.08 2.89
N ILE A 66 -9.81 17.38 3.85
CA ILE A 66 -10.89 17.93 4.67
C ILE A 66 -10.27 18.56 5.93
N ASN A 67 -10.08 19.87 5.89
CA ASN A 67 -9.74 20.66 7.07
C ASN A 67 -10.95 20.71 8.02
N LYS A 68 -10.95 19.90 9.08
CA LYS A 68 -11.94 19.96 10.16
C LYS A 68 -11.72 21.18 11.07
N ASN A 69 -11.67 22.37 10.49
CA ASN A 69 -11.64 23.63 11.24
C ASN A 69 -13.04 24.25 11.22
N GLY A 70 -13.94 23.77 12.09
CA GLY A 70 -15.21 24.46 12.34
C GLY A 70 -16.31 23.60 12.98
N LYS A 71 -16.67 23.97 14.22
CA LYS A 71 -17.83 23.60 15.06
C LYS A 71 -17.64 22.47 16.08
N HIS A 72 -17.15 22.87 17.25
CA HIS A 72 -17.85 22.60 18.51
C HIS A 72 -18.70 23.83 18.85
#